data_AF-A0A7W1XYJ3-F1
#
_entry.id   AF-A0A7W1XYJ3-F1
#
_cell.length_a   1.000
_cell.length_b   1.000
_cell.length_c   1.000
_cell.angle_alpha   90.00
_cell.angle_beta   90.00
_cell.angle_gamma   90.00
#
_symmetry.space_group_name_H-M   'P 1'
#
loop_
_entity.id
_entity.type
_entity.pdbx_description
1 polymer ?
#
loop_
_entity_poly.entity_id
_entity_poly.type
_entity_poly.pdbx_seq_one_letter_code
_entity_poly.pdbx_strand_id
1 'polypeptide(L)'
;MARKKRRSRAQNDGDGLEEALVSLDRSRGPLFLEKRERPGASENRPPECCQRPMNKMRISELEAIDIARAFHEKPHLNGKSDAVLERLGQAIHFLRDNRRPQAFDCPLLEDGQCMVHKVAKPIECLAYDKTEDRISHEGKRSIERRDQLNESLFGEEWDYRVIPFMLIRYLLDEEGPAIGSCGSTLRKNLQRNDRAASDR
;
A
#
# COMPACT_ATOMS: atom_id res chain seq x y z
N MET A 1 1.53 6.76 -31.58
CA MET A 1 1.22 6.40 -30.18
C MET A 1 1.12 7.69 -29.38
N ALA A 2 -0.08 8.05 -28.93
CA ALA A 2 -0.31 9.32 -28.23
C ALA A 2 0.30 9.26 -26.82
N ARG A 3 1.37 10.03 -26.59
CA ARG A 3 1.88 10.33 -25.25
C ARG A 3 0.75 11.06 -24.50
N LYS A 4 0.07 10.37 -23.59
CA LYS A 4 -0.86 11.00 -22.64
C LYS A 4 -0.04 12.02 -21.85
N LYS A 5 -0.22 13.30 -22.20
CA LYS A 5 0.39 14.45 -21.51
C LYS A 5 -0.11 14.39 -20.06
N ARG A 6 0.74 13.90 -19.14
CA ARG A 6 0.49 13.98 -17.69
C ARG A 6 0.26 15.46 -17.39
N ARG A 7 -0.97 15.84 -17.03
CA ARG A 7 -1.31 17.21 -16.66
C ARG A 7 -0.37 17.62 -15.53
N SER A 8 0.27 18.77 -15.69
CA SER A 8 1.09 19.42 -14.67
C SER A 8 0.27 19.53 -13.38
N ARG A 9 0.63 18.76 -12.37
CA ARG A 9 -0.02 18.77 -11.06
C ARG A 9 0.51 19.97 -10.28
N ALA A 10 -0.40 20.85 -9.87
CA ALA A 10 -0.10 22.12 -9.23
C ALA A 10 0.51 21.90 -7.83
N GLN A 11 1.42 22.80 -7.44
CA GLN A 11 2.21 22.77 -6.20
C GLN A 11 1.39 22.83 -4.89
N ASN A 12 0.05 22.88 -4.94
CA ASN A 12 -0.86 22.81 -3.77
C ASN A 12 -1.31 21.38 -3.41
N ASP A 13 -0.93 20.36 -4.19
CA ASP A 13 -1.35 18.96 -3.97
C ASP A 13 -0.57 18.23 -2.85
N GLY A 14 0.50 18.84 -2.31
CA GLY A 14 1.37 18.22 -1.30
C GLY A 14 0.64 17.93 0.02
N ASP A 15 -0.07 18.93 0.54
CA ASP A 15 -0.79 18.82 1.82
C ASP A 15 -1.95 17.82 1.73
N GLY A 16 -2.69 17.82 0.61
CA GLY A 16 -3.78 16.86 0.37
C GLY A 16 -3.29 15.41 0.28
N LEU A 17 -2.13 15.19 -0.34
CA LEU A 17 -1.51 13.86 -0.39
C LEU A 17 -1.04 13.40 0.99
N GLU A 18 -0.39 14.27 1.77
CA GLU A 18 0.06 13.93 3.12
C GLU A 18 -1.12 13.59 4.05
N GLU A 19 -2.19 14.38 4.03
CA GLU A 19 -3.41 14.11 4.79
C GLU A 19 -4.05 12.77 4.37
N ALA A 20 -4.10 12.49 3.07
CA ALA A 20 -4.63 11.24 2.56
C ALA A 20 -3.77 10.04 2.98
N LEU A 21 -2.43 10.16 2.99
CA LEU A 21 -1.53 9.11 3.46
C LEU A 21 -1.71 8.83 4.96
N VAL A 22 -1.87 9.88 5.78
CA VAL A 22 -2.21 9.74 7.20
C VAL A 22 -3.56 9.04 7.37
N SER A 23 -4.56 9.45 6.60
CA SER A 23 -5.91 8.87 6.63
C SER A 23 -5.93 7.42 6.17
N LEU A 24 -5.13 7.07 5.15
CA LEU A 24 -4.91 5.71 4.71
C LEU A 24 -4.30 4.88 5.85
N ASP A 25 -3.27 5.37 6.53
CA ASP A 25 -2.68 4.63 7.67
C ASP A 25 -3.68 4.47 8.83
N ARG A 26 -4.52 5.47 9.11
CA ARG A 26 -5.62 5.37 10.09
C ARG A 26 -6.62 4.27 9.71
N SER A 27 -6.95 4.12 8.42
CA SER A 27 -7.86 3.08 7.95
C SER A 27 -7.31 1.66 8.15
N ARG A 28 -5.98 1.48 8.24
CA ARG A 28 -5.36 0.18 8.56
C ARG A 28 -5.46 -0.19 10.04
N GLY A 29 -5.54 0.81 10.93
CA GLY A 29 -5.54 0.63 12.39
C GLY A 29 -6.53 -0.42 12.90
N PRO A 30 -7.83 -0.31 12.56
CA PRO A 30 -8.84 -1.30 12.95
C PRO A 30 -8.51 -2.73 12.52
N LEU A 31 -7.90 -2.91 11.34
CA LEU A 31 -7.54 -4.23 10.80
C LEU A 31 -6.35 -4.89 11.52
N PHE A 32 -5.54 -4.09 12.24
CA PHE A 32 -4.53 -4.60 13.16
C PHE A 32 -5.15 -4.99 14.51
N LEU A 33 -6.16 -4.25 14.98
CA LEU A 33 -6.87 -4.53 16.24
C LEU A 33 -7.78 -5.75 16.15
N GLU A 34 -8.60 -5.86 15.10
CA GLU A 34 -9.48 -7.02 14.82
C GLU A 34 -8.72 -8.35 14.89
N LYS A 35 -7.42 -8.33 14.58
CA LYS A 35 -6.57 -9.52 14.58
C LYS A 35 -5.82 -9.78 15.86
N ARG A 36 -5.61 -8.76 16.70
CA ARG A 36 -5.10 -8.97 18.07
C ARG A 36 -6.14 -9.67 18.94
N GLU A 37 -7.42 -9.44 18.67
CA GLU A 37 -8.54 -10.09 19.36
C GLU A 37 -8.74 -11.56 18.97
N ARG A 38 -8.01 -12.06 17.97
CA ARG A 38 -7.97 -13.49 17.59
C ARG A 38 -6.65 -14.13 18.06
N PRO A 39 -6.59 -14.67 19.30
CA PRO A 39 -5.37 -15.24 19.86
C PRO A 39 -4.98 -16.51 19.07
N GLY A 40 -3.91 -16.41 18.29
CA GLY A 40 -3.44 -17.44 17.34
C GLY A 40 -2.90 -16.87 16.03
N ALA A 41 -3.30 -15.64 15.68
CA ALA A 41 -2.75 -14.91 14.54
C ALA A 41 -1.43 -14.22 14.95
N SER A 42 -0.30 -14.90 14.73
CA SER A 42 1.03 -14.31 14.93
C SER A 42 1.14 -12.94 14.22
N GLU A 43 1.86 -11.98 14.84
CA GLU A 43 2.17 -10.67 14.23
C GLU A 43 2.84 -10.84 12.84
N ASN A 44 3.46 -11.99 12.61
CA ASN A 44 3.97 -12.45 11.32
C ASN A 44 2.88 -13.29 10.63
N ARG A 45 1.97 -12.62 9.91
CA ARG A 45 0.97 -13.34 9.12
C ARG A 45 1.66 -14.13 8.00
N PRO A 46 1.26 -15.39 7.75
CA PRO A 46 1.84 -16.18 6.68
C PRO A 46 1.59 -15.54 5.31
N PRO A 47 2.57 -15.55 4.40
CA PRO A 47 2.58 -14.85 3.12
C PRO A 47 1.65 -15.44 2.06
N GLU A 48 0.77 -16.37 2.41
CA GLU A 48 0.00 -17.17 1.45
C GLU A 48 -0.95 -16.34 0.56
N CYS A 49 -1.49 -15.20 1.03
CA CYS A 49 -2.25 -14.28 0.16
C CYS A 49 -1.37 -13.57 -0.89
N CYS A 50 -0.06 -13.59 -0.66
CA CYS A 50 0.99 -13.05 -1.49
C CYS A 50 1.73 -14.14 -2.30
N GLN A 51 1.32 -15.41 -2.23
CA GLN A 51 1.98 -16.53 -2.92
C GLN A 51 1.08 -17.15 -3.99
N ARG A 52 1.68 -17.73 -5.02
CA ARG A 52 0.94 -18.55 -6.00
C ARG A 52 0.42 -19.86 -5.38
N PRO A 53 -0.75 -20.37 -5.82
CA PRO A 53 -1.62 -19.85 -6.88
C PRO A 53 -2.70 -18.84 -6.43
N MET A 54 -2.73 -18.42 -5.16
CA MET A 54 -3.87 -17.71 -4.55
C MET A 54 -3.79 -16.18 -4.58
N ASN A 55 -2.90 -15.59 -5.38
CA ASN A 55 -2.73 -14.13 -5.38
C ASN A 55 -3.91 -13.43 -6.11
N LYS A 56 -4.81 -12.87 -5.31
CA LYS A 56 -5.97 -12.08 -5.76
C LYS A 56 -5.77 -10.59 -5.52
N MET A 57 -4.61 -10.21 -4.99
CA MET A 57 -4.39 -8.93 -4.33
C MET A 57 -4.06 -7.85 -5.33
N ARG A 58 -4.68 -6.70 -5.11
CA ARG A 58 -4.46 -5.50 -5.89
C ARG A 58 -4.10 -4.36 -4.94
N ILE A 59 -3.66 -3.24 -5.49
CA ILE A 59 -3.36 -2.01 -4.76
C ILE A 59 -3.86 -0.80 -5.54
N SER A 60 -4.20 0.25 -4.79
CA SER A 60 -4.58 1.54 -5.36
C SER A 60 -3.33 2.37 -5.62
N GLU A 61 -3.54 3.49 -6.29
CA GLU A 61 -2.50 4.48 -6.51
C GLU A 61 -1.94 5.03 -5.19
N LEU A 62 -2.82 5.39 -4.24
CA LEU A 62 -2.39 5.87 -2.93
C LEU A 62 -1.59 4.82 -2.14
N GLU A 63 -2.00 3.55 -2.20
CA GLU A 63 -1.26 2.46 -1.56
C GLU A 63 0.12 2.26 -2.21
N ALA A 64 0.23 2.37 -3.53
CA ALA A 64 1.50 2.26 -4.23
C ALA A 64 2.46 3.41 -3.90
N ILE A 65 1.95 4.64 -3.80
CA ILE A 65 2.73 5.81 -3.34
C ILE A 65 3.24 5.57 -1.91
N ASP A 66 2.37 5.13 -1.00
CA ASP A 66 2.72 4.89 0.41
C ASP A 66 3.81 3.81 0.54
N ILE A 67 3.70 2.73 -0.24
CA ILE A 67 4.72 1.68 -0.32
C ILE A 67 6.04 2.24 -0.86
N ALA A 68 6.01 2.98 -1.98
CA ALA A 68 7.23 3.55 -2.56
C ALA A 68 7.96 4.49 -1.60
N ARG A 69 7.22 5.37 -0.91
CA ARG A 69 7.77 6.24 0.14
C ARG A 69 8.35 5.43 1.31
N ALA A 70 7.72 4.31 1.68
CA ALA A 70 8.27 3.46 2.72
C ALA A 70 9.66 2.90 2.34
N PHE A 71 9.88 2.52 1.08
CA PHE A 71 11.20 2.06 0.61
C PHE A 71 12.27 3.15 0.64
N HIS A 72 11.88 4.41 0.47
CA HIS A 72 12.81 5.55 0.57
C HIS A 72 13.12 5.93 2.02
N GLU A 73 12.12 5.81 2.90
CA GLU A 73 12.18 6.41 4.24
C GLU A 73 12.58 5.43 5.34
N LYS A 74 12.25 4.13 5.19
CA LYS A 74 12.38 3.16 6.29
C LYS A 74 13.75 2.48 6.28
N PRO A 75 14.52 2.55 7.40
CA PRO A 75 15.85 1.96 7.46
C PRO A 75 15.93 0.46 7.12
N HIS A 76 14.91 -0.33 7.47
CA HIS A 76 14.88 -1.77 7.19
C HIS A 76 14.54 -2.13 5.74
N LEU A 77 14.16 -1.14 4.92
CA LEU A 77 13.88 -1.28 3.49
C LEU A 77 14.98 -0.66 2.61
N ASN A 78 15.91 0.10 3.20
CA ASN A 78 17.02 0.73 2.50
C ASN A 78 17.83 -0.31 1.70
N GLY A 79 18.10 0.01 0.44
CA GLY A 79 18.87 -0.86 -0.47
C GLY A 79 18.10 -2.08 -0.99
N LYS A 80 16.82 -2.26 -0.63
CA LYS A 80 16.02 -3.41 -1.09
C LYS A 80 15.16 -3.11 -2.32
N SER A 81 15.08 -1.85 -2.74
CA SER A 81 14.26 -1.41 -3.89
C SER A 81 14.65 -2.12 -5.18
N ASP A 82 15.95 -2.29 -5.46
CA ASP A 82 16.44 -2.93 -6.68
C ASP A 82 16.00 -4.40 -6.78
N ALA A 83 16.10 -5.14 -5.66
CA ALA A 83 15.65 -6.52 -5.60
C ALA A 83 14.12 -6.65 -5.78
N VAL A 84 13.36 -5.64 -5.35
CA VAL A 84 11.91 -5.58 -5.58
C VAL A 84 11.61 -5.24 -7.04
N LEU A 85 12.35 -4.31 -7.65
CA LEU A 85 12.23 -3.96 -9.07
C LEU A 85 12.53 -5.14 -9.98
N GLU A 86 13.53 -5.96 -9.66
CA GLU A 86 13.82 -7.20 -10.38
C GLU A 86 12.64 -8.18 -10.32
N ARG A 87 12.10 -8.44 -9.11
CA ARG A 87 10.92 -9.28 -8.91
C ARG A 87 9.69 -8.74 -9.64
N LEU A 88 9.51 -7.41 -9.67
CA LEU A 88 8.44 -6.74 -10.40
C LEU A 88 8.55 -6.98 -11.90
N GLY A 89 9.74 -6.81 -12.47
CA GLY A 89 10.01 -7.05 -13.89
C GLY A 89 9.67 -8.49 -14.28
N GLN A 90 10.14 -9.47 -13.50
CA GLN A 90 9.84 -10.88 -13.71
C GLN A 90 8.33 -11.17 -13.65
N ALA A 91 7.61 -10.60 -12.68
CA ALA A 91 6.17 -10.83 -12.54
C ALA A 91 5.38 -10.24 -13.71
N ILE A 92 5.71 -9.03 -14.16
CA ILE A 92 4.97 -8.31 -15.21
C ILE A 92 4.97 -9.07 -16.53
N HIS A 93 6.05 -9.76 -16.88
CA HIS A 93 6.14 -10.55 -18.11
C HIS A 93 5.01 -11.58 -18.29
N PHE A 94 4.45 -12.09 -17.19
CA PHE A 94 3.42 -13.13 -17.20
C PHE A 94 2.04 -12.62 -16.80
N LEU A 95 1.93 -11.34 -16.44
CA LEU A 95 0.68 -10.73 -15.98
C LEU A 95 -0.02 -9.98 -17.11
N ARG A 96 -1.34 -9.96 -17.02
CA ARG A 96 -2.22 -9.15 -17.84
C ARG A 96 -2.74 -7.98 -17.02
N ASP A 97 -2.72 -6.79 -17.56
CA ASP A 97 -3.23 -5.59 -16.88
C ASP A 97 -4.77 -5.58 -16.92
N ASN A 98 -5.39 -6.35 -16.01
CA ASN A 98 -6.84 -6.47 -15.89
C ASN A 98 -7.27 -6.80 -14.45
N ARG A 99 -8.59 -6.81 -14.22
CA ARG A 99 -9.20 -7.05 -12.91
C ARG A 99 -9.39 -8.54 -12.55
N ARG A 100 -8.94 -9.50 -13.38
CA ARG A 100 -9.08 -10.93 -13.07
C ARG A 100 -8.03 -11.37 -12.05
N PRO A 101 -8.33 -12.36 -11.18
CA PRO A 101 -7.32 -13.03 -10.36
C PRO A 101 -6.21 -13.61 -11.23
N GLN A 102 -4.97 -13.45 -10.79
CA GLN A 102 -3.81 -13.91 -11.55
C GLN A 102 -2.79 -14.44 -10.56
N ALA A 103 -2.31 -15.65 -10.79
CA ALA A 103 -1.23 -16.19 -9.99
C ALA A 103 0.00 -15.26 -10.17
N PHE A 104 0.66 -14.82 -9.10
CA PHE A 104 2.04 -14.29 -9.05
C PHE A 104 2.54 -14.33 -7.61
N ASP A 105 3.86 -14.46 -7.43
CA ASP A 105 4.47 -14.26 -6.12
C ASP A 105 4.65 -12.76 -5.90
N CYS A 106 4.20 -12.29 -4.75
CA CYS A 106 4.20 -10.87 -4.46
C CYS A 106 5.65 -10.35 -4.43
N PRO A 107 5.96 -9.29 -5.17
CA PRO A 107 7.31 -8.75 -5.23
C PRO A 107 7.79 -8.19 -3.88
N LEU A 108 6.86 -7.89 -2.96
CA LEU A 108 7.12 -7.41 -1.60
C LEU A 108 7.34 -8.54 -0.58
N LEU A 109 7.39 -9.79 -1.05
CA LEU A 109 7.63 -10.96 -0.21
C LEU A 109 9.13 -11.29 -0.21
N GLU A 110 9.73 -11.35 0.98
CA GLU A 110 11.14 -11.68 1.20
C GLU A 110 11.23 -12.60 2.43
N ASP A 111 11.91 -13.74 2.32
CA ASP A 111 12.07 -14.73 3.39
C ASP A 111 10.75 -15.15 4.07
N GLY A 112 9.68 -15.27 3.27
CA GLY A 112 8.35 -15.61 3.76
C GLY A 112 7.65 -14.49 4.52
N GLN A 113 8.16 -13.26 4.49
CA GLN A 113 7.59 -12.10 5.17
C GLN A 113 7.33 -10.93 4.22
N CYS A 114 6.22 -10.23 4.45
CA CYS A 114 5.91 -9.01 3.72
C CYS A 114 6.78 -7.87 4.25
N MET A 115 7.65 -7.33 3.40
CA MET A 115 8.63 -6.30 3.76
C MET A 115 7.97 -5.05 4.36
N VAL A 116 6.77 -4.69 3.88
CA VAL A 116 6.05 -3.48 4.29
C VAL A 116 4.95 -3.73 5.33
N HIS A 117 4.94 -4.90 5.98
CA HIS A 117 3.81 -5.36 6.81
C HIS A 117 3.29 -4.33 7.81
N LYS A 118 4.20 -3.71 8.58
CA LYS A 118 3.87 -2.79 9.67
C LYS A 118 3.84 -1.32 9.24
N VAL A 119 4.17 -1.01 7.99
CA VAL A 119 4.41 0.38 7.54
C VAL A 119 3.49 0.83 6.41
N ALA A 120 3.22 -0.03 5.42
CA ALA A 120 2.46 0.34 4.23
C ALA A 120 1.71 -0.85 3.60
N LYS A 121 1.40 -1.89 4.40
CA LYS A 121 0.73 -3.09 3.88
C LYS A 121 -0.62 -2.73 3.26
N PRO A 122 -0.94 -3.23 2.06
CA PRO A 122 -2.23 -2.99 1.44
C PRO A 122 -3.40 -3.40 2.31
N ILE A 123 -4.46 -2.62 2.27
CA ILE A 123 -5.68 -2.82 3.07
C ILE A 123 -6.34 -4.13 2.71
N GLU A 124 -6.42 -4.51 1.44
CA GLU A 124 -6.96 -5.83 1.06
C GLU A 124 -6.13 -6.96 1.67
N CYS A 125 -4.80 -6.84 1.68
CA CYS A 125 -3.90 -7.81 2.33
C CYS A 125 -4.08 -7.85 3.85
N LEU A 126 -4.50 -6.73 4.44
CA LEU A 126 -4.85 -6.69 5.85
C LEU A 126 -6.24 -7.24 6.09
N ALA A 127 -7.21 -7.01 5.23
CA ALA A 127 -8.64 -7.28 5.39
C ALA A 127 -9.06 -8.71 5.09
N TYR A 128 -8.26 -9.43 4.29
CA TYR A 128 -8.56 -10.80 3.89
C TYR A 128 -8.47 -11.78 5.08
N ASP A 129 -9.54 -12.55 5.27
CA ASP A 129 -9.68 -13.66 6.20
C ASP A 129 -9.52 -14.99 5.44
N LYS A 130 -8.52 -15.78 5.84
CA LYS A 130 -8.20 -17.05 5.20
C LYS A 130 -9.16 -18.17 5.57
N THR A 131 -9.61 -18.21 6.82
CA THR A 131 -10.48 -19.27 7.33
C THR A 131 -11.81 -19.25 6.58
N GLU A 132 -12.25 -18.05 6.23
CA GLU A 132 -13.53 -17.81 5.58
C GLU A 132 -13.42 -17.52 4.07
N ASP A 133 -12.20 -17.54 3.51
CA ASP A 133 -11.84 -17.13 2.12
C ASP A 133 -12.59 -15.85 1.67
N ARG A 134 -12.64 -14.83 2.53
CA ARG A 134 -13.40 -13.59 2.26
C ARG A 134 -12.79 -12.37 2.95
N ILE A 135 -13.26 -11.19 2.54
CA ILE A 135 -12.92 -9.92 3.19
C ILE A 135 -13.75 -9.78 4.48
N SER A 136 -13.10 -9.47 5.60
CA SER A 136 -13.78 -9.26 6.89
C SER A 136 -14.71 -8.05 6.85
N HIS A 137 -15.65 -7.98 7.80
CA HIS A 137 -16.58 -6.85 7.87
C HIS A 137 -15.85 -5.51 8.08
N GLU A 138 -14.88 -5.45 9.00
CA GLU A 138 -14.03 -4.27 9.17
C GLU A 138 -13.15 -4.01 7.93
N GLY A 139 -12.75 -5.09 7.26
CA GLY A 139 -12.09 -5.07 5.96
C GLY A 139 -12.84 -4.25 4.92
N LYS A 140 -14.15 -4.51 4.76
CA LYS A 140 -15.00 -3.78 3.80
C LYS A 140 -15.02 -2.28 4.08
N ARG A 141 -15.21 -1.89 5.35
CA ARG A 141 -15.20 -0.48 5.76
C ARG A 141 -13.86 0.21 5.47
N SER A 142 -12.75 -0.50 5.69
CA SER A 142 -11.41 0.03 5.43
C SER A 142 -11.14 0.19 3.93
N ILE A 143 -11.64 -0.74 3.11
CA ILE A 143 -11.59 -0.67 1.64
C ILE A 143 -12.42 0.51 1.13
N GLU A 144 -13.65 0.70 1.61
CA GLU A 144 -14.50 1.84 1.23
C GLU A 144 -13.82 3.18 1.53
N ARG A 145 -13.20 3.33 2.70
CA ARG A 145 -12.43 4.54 3.05
C ARG A 145 -11.24 4.76 2.13
N ARG A 146 -10.47 3.71 1.83
CA ARG A 146 -9.35 3.78 0.86
C ARG A 146 -9.84 4.26 -0.51
N ASP A 147 -10.97 3.73 -0.96
CA ASP A 147 -11.53 4.03 -2.27
C ASP A 147 -11.98 5.49 -2.35
N GLN A 148 -12.66 6.00 -1.32
CA GLN A 148 -13.01 7.43 -1.20
C GLN A 148 -11.78 8.34 -1.19
N LEU A 149 -10.68 7.94 -0.52
CA LEU A 149 -9.43 8.71 -0.53
C LEU A 149 -8.81 8.74 -1.94
N ASN A 150 -8.88 7.65 -2.70
CA ASN A 150 -8.36 7.60 -4.06
C ASN A 150 -9.24 8.40 -5.03
N GLU A 151 -10.56 8.32 -4.88
CA GLU A 151 -11.51 9.11 -5.68
C GLU A 151 -11.31 10.62 -5.46
N SER A 152 -11.15 11.05 -4.21
CA SER A 152 -10.89 12.44 -3.86
C SER A 152 -9.58 12.95 -4.47
N LEU A 153 -8.50 12.15 -4.42
CA LEU A 153 -7.19 12.56 -4.92
C LEU A 153 -7.00 12.43 -6.43
N PHE A 154 -7.52 11.36 -7.04
CA PHE A 154 -7.22 11.01 -8.43
C PHE A 154 -8.43 11.16 -9.36
N GLY A 155 -9.59 11.54 -8.80
CA GLY A 155 -10.87 11.65 -9.50
C GLY A 155 -11.53 10.29 -9.71
N GLU A 156 -12.76 10.30 -10.24
CA GLU A 156 -13.59 9.10 -10.46
C GLU A 156 -12.98 8.04 -11.39
N GLU A 157 -12.00 8.42 -12.22
CA GLU A 157 -11.29 7.51 -13.13
C GLU A 157 -10.17 6.70 -12.45
N TRP A 158 -10.02 6.80 -11.11
CA TRP A 158 -9.04 6.01 -10.38
C TRP A 158 -9.30 4.50 -10.54
N ASP A 159 -8.25 3.69 -10.43
CA ASP A 159 -8.35 2.24 -10.67
C ASP A 159 -7.50 1.43 -9.70
N TYR A 160 -7.90 0.16 -9.50
CA TYR A 160 -7.26 -0.78 -8.60
C TYR A 160 -6.58 -1.89 -9.40
N ARG A 161 -5.26 -2.02 -9.28
CA ARG A 161 -4.46 -2.87 -10.19
C ARG A 161 -3.63 -3.90 -9.43
N VAL A 162 -3.24 -4.95 -10.14
CA VAL A 162 -2.34 -5.97 -9.58
C VAL A 162 -1.04 -5.31 -9.14
N ILE A 163 -0.53 -5.74 -7.97
CA ILE A 163 0.62 -5.12 -7.29
C ILE A 163 1.75 -4.75 -8.27
N PRO A 164 2.20 -5.63 -9.18
CA PRO A 164 3.34 -5.29 -10.02
C PRO A 164 3.12 -4.12 -10.96
N PHE A 165 1.95 -4.02 -11.61
CA PHE A 165 1.66 -2.95 -12.56
C PHE A 165 1.53 -1.59 -11.90
N MET A 166 0.99 -1.54 -10.68
CA MET A 166 0.88 -0.27 -9.96
C MET A 166 2.22 0.11 -9.38
N LEU A 167 2.86 -0.79 -8.61
CA LEU A 167 4.05 -0.46 -7.83
C LEU A 167 5.25 -0.08 -8.69
N ILE A 168 5.45 -0.72 -9.84
CA ILE A 168 6.58 -0.39 -10.74
C ILE A 168 6.55 1.08 -11.19
N ARG A 169 5.37 1.67 -11.33
CA ARG A 169 5.21 3.07 -11.75
C ARG A 169 5.72 4.06 -10.72
N TYR A 170 5.73 3.69 -9.44
CA TYR A 170 6.11 4.57 -8.33
C TYR A 170 7.54 4.32 -7.85
N LEU A 171 8.03 3.08 -7.94
CA LEU A 171 9.43 2.77 -7.59
C LEU A 171 10.44 3.24 -8.65
N LEU A 172 10.03 3.35 -9.93
CA LEU A 172 10.88 3.88 -11.00
C LEU A 172 10.71 5.40 -11.24
N ASP A 173 9.80 6.07 -10.53
CA ASP A 173 9.54 7.49 -10.74
C ASP A 173 10.54 8.32 -9.94
N GLU A 174 11.63 8.73 -10.61
CA GLU A 174 12.71 9.54 -10.03
C GLU A 174 12.25 10.97 -9.66
N GLU A 175 11.16 11.48 -10.23
CA GLU A 175 10.70 12.87 -10.07
C GLU A 175 9.35 13.04 -9.33
N GLY A 176 8.48 12.02 -9.27
CA GLY A 176 7.04 12.25 -9.05
C GLY A 176 6.45 12.00 -7.65
N PRO A 177 6.66 10.85 -6.96
CA PRO A 177 5.90 10.55 -5.72
C PRO A 177 6.67 9.88 -4.57
N ALA A 178 7.87 9.32 -4.83
CA ALA A 178 8.65 8.56 -3.86
C ALA A 178 9.37 9.46 -2.84
N ILE A 179 9.47 10.76 -3.11
CA ILE A 179 10.07 11.75 -2.22
C ILE A 179 9.04 12.13 -1.15
N GLY A 180 9.44 12.08 0.13
CA GLY A 180 8.62 12.44 1.29
C GLY A 180 8.38 11.28 2.25
N SER A 181 7.66 11.56 3.34
CA SER A 181 7.36 10.56 4.37
C SER A 181 6.14 9.70 3.99
N CYS A 182 6.18 8.42 4.35
CA CYS A 182 5.03 7.52 4.24
C CYS A 182 3.98 7.82 5.34
N GLY A 183 2.74 7.36 5.14
CA GLY A 183 1.61 7.64 6.03
C GLY A 183 1.86 7.21 7.48
N SER A 184 2.54 6.08 7.68
CA SER A 184 2.89 5.58 9.01
C SER A 184 3.85 6.51 9.79
N THR A 185 4.73 7.25 9.11
CA THR A 185 5.60 8.24 9.76
C THR A 185 4.86 9.53 10.00
N LEU A 186 4.16 10.04 8.99
CA LEU A 186 3.39 11.27 9.09
C LEU A 186 2.43 11.23 10.28
N ARG A 187 1.70 10.11 10.45
CA ARG A 187 0.80 9.93 11.60
C ARG A 187 1.55 9.93 12.93
N LYS A 188 2.71 9.27 13.03
CA LYS A 188 3.51 9.25 14.27
C LYS A 188 4.00 10.65 14.65
N ASN A 189 4.41 11.45 13.67
CA ASN A 189 4.83 12.83 13.89
C ASN A 189 3.67 13.70 14.40
N LEU A 190 2.47 13.57 13.82
CA LEU A 190 1.27 14.26 14.29
C LEU A 190 0.96 13.90 15.75
N GLN A 191 0.94 12.61 16.09
CA GLN A 191 0.69 12.16 17.47
C GLN A 191 1.74 12.66 18.47
N ARG A 192 3.01 12.79 18.05
CA ARG A 192 4.08 13.33 18.90
C ARG A 192 3.87 14.82 19.16
N ASN A 193 3.48 15.57 18.13
CA ASN A 193 3.24 17.00 18.24
C ASN A 193 1.99 17.31 19.10
N ASP A 194 0.92 16.53 18.96
CA ASP A 194 -0.30 16.67 19.77
C ASP A 194 -0.01 16.48 21.27
N ARG A 195 0.84 15.50 21.62
CA ARG A 195 1.28 15.28 23.01
C ARG A 195 2.10 16.44 23.53
N ALA A 196 3.09 16.90 22.75
CA ALA A 196 3.93 18.03 23.13
C ALA A 196 3.15 19.36 23.28
N ALA A 197 2.01 19.51 22.59
CA ALA A 197 1.11 20.64 22.74
C ALA A 197 0.16 20.51 23.96
N SER A 198 -0.18 19.28 24.35
CA SER A 198 -1.04 19.01 25.52
C SER A 198 -0.30 19.12 26.86
N ASP A 199 1.03 19.02 26.83
CA ASP A 199 1.91 19.18 28.00
C ASP A 199 2.37 20.64 28.24
N ARG A 200 1.74 21.62 27.56
CA ARG A 200 1.98 23.07 27.71
C ARG A 200 0.73 23.78 28.23
#